data_AF-A0A319D934-F1
#
_entry.id   AF-A0A319D934-F1
#
_cell.length_a   1.000
_cell.length_b   1.000
_cell.length_c   1.000
_cell.angle_alpha   90.00
_cell.angle_beta   90.00
_cell.angle_gamma   90.00
#
_symmetry.space_group_name_H-M   'P 1'
#
loop_
_entity.id
_entity.type
_entity.pdbx_description
1 polymer ?
#
loop_
_entity_poly.entity_id
_entity_poly.type
_entity_poly.pdbx_seq_one_letter_code
_entity_poly.pdbx_strand_id
1 'polypeptide(L)'
;MDQIHTRAIEALQPFIALANSSSANSPRFVANIITNATSNAHTFVFAELLETAAVQALRSPDTPAEYQSYLTLLEIFAWGTWQDYQETPNLPALSPAQTLKLRLLTLLTLSSTIQPLTYTALMGALSITAPADLESLVTTAIYSSLITARLSPASIPPTVNVTAIAPLRDVKPQSLANMITILTQWETRCGDVISDIEAEIAKIKSESAKRRAKEHERNVIFEQTLAAYRAEAASAAGGGEGNVAGGARKHWGQQPQQAFRGGGLGGNKREFSADELDDDDGYWEHGNDYDSIQALGGSRMDIDEGPGSGRAAGSGVAGARHPKRILGKKS
;
A
#
# COMPACT_ATOMS: atom_id res chain seq x y z
N MET A 1 21.16 2.69 4.74
CA MET A 1 21.23 1.32 5.29
C MET A 1 22.52 0.61 4.90
N ASP A 2 23.11 0.93 3.73
CA ASP A 2 24.37 0.32 3.24
C ASP A 2 25.54 0.36 4.22
N GLN A 3 25.73 1.45 4.97
CA GLN A 3 26.82 1.57 5.94
C GLN A 3 26.80 0.49 7.04
N ILE A 4 25.63 -0.03 7.42
CA ILE A 4 25.52 -1.04 8.48
C ILE A 4 25.86 -2.42 7.93
N HIS A 5 25.46 -2.70 6.69
CA HIS A 5 25.83 -3.92 5.99
C HIS A 5 27.34 -4.00 5.77
N THR A 6 27.96 -2.91 5.32
CA THR A 6 29.43 -2.83 5.20
C THR A 6 30.11 -3.08 6.55
N ARG A 7 29.66 -2.42 7.63
CA ARG A 7 30.21 -2.64 8.98
C ARG A 7 30.05 -4.09 9.46
N ALA A 8 28.93 -4.73 9.14
CA ALA A 8 28.70 -6.12 9.52
C ALA A 8 29.64 -7.08 8.80
N ILE A 9 29.90 -6.84 7.51
CA ILE A 9 30.89 -7.60 6.72
C ILE A 9 32.31 -7.35 7.24
N GLU A 10 32.68 -6.10 7.48
CA GLU A 10 34.00 -5.74 8.04
C GLU A 10 34.23 -6.40 9.41
N ALA A 11 33.19 -6.44 10.25
CA ALA A 11 33.24 -7.12 11.55
C ALA A 11 33.39 -8.64 11.43
N LEU A 12 32.93 -9.25 10.33
CA LEU A 12 33.06 -10.68 10.08
C LEU A 12 34.44 -11.07 9.52
N GLN A 13 35.06 -10.19 8.74
CA GLN A 13 36.34 -10.40 8.06
C GLN A 13 37.46 -11.03 8.93
N PRO A 14 37.74 -10.57 10.18
CA PRO A 14 38.79 -11.20 10.99
C PRO A 14 38.47 -12.66 11.34
N PHE A 15 37.19 -13.03 11.51
CA PHE A 15 36.81 -14.41 11.80
C PHE A 15 36.98 -15.31 10.59
N ILE A 16 36.70 -14.81 9.38
CA ILE A 16 36.95 -15.53 8.12
C ILE A 16 38.46 -15.74 7.93
N ALA A 17 39.27 -14.71 8.18
CA ALA A 17 40.73 -14.82 8.09
C ALA A 17 41.29 -15.89 9.06
N LEU A 18 40.75 -15.95 10.28
CA LEU A 18 41.10 -17.00 11.24
C LEU A 18 40.63 -18.39 10.79
N ALA A 19 39.43 -18.50 10.23
CA ALA A 19 38.90 -19.77 9.72
C ALA A 19 39.68 -20.31 8.51
N ASN A 20 40.26 -19.43 7.69
CA ASN A 20 41.09 -19.81 6.54
C ASN A 20 42.57 -20.05 6.90
N SER A 21 42.97 -19.74 8.13
CA SER A 21 44.34 -19.97 8.58
C SER A 21 44.62 -21.45 8.84
N SER A 22 45.88 -21.87 8.70
CA SER A 22 46.31 -23.27 8.90
C SER A 22 46.04 -23.80 10.33
N SER A 23 45.75 -22.93 11.30
CA SER A 23 45.38 -23.30 12.66
C SER A 23 43.91 -23.76 12.81
N ALA A 24 43.09 -23.61 11.77
CA ALA A 24 41.67 -23.99 11.78
C ALA A 24 41.40 -25.50 11.65
N ASN A 25 42.44 -26.34 11.68
CA ASN A 25 42.31 -27.81 11.60
C ASN A 25 41.76 -28.45 12.88
N SER A 26 41.71 -27.71 14.00
CA SER A 26 41.15 -28.23 15.26
C SER A 26 39.67 -27.87 15.41
N PRO A 27 38.75 -28.85 15.60
CA PRO A 27 37.33 -28.59 15.80
C PRO A 27 37.03 -27.61 16.94
N ARG A 28 37.83 -27.67 18.02
CA ARG A 28 37.71 -26.77 19.17
C ARG A 28 38.04 -25.32 18.82
N PHE A 29 39.03 -25.10 17.95
CA PHE A 29 39.37 -23.75 17.50
C PHE A 29 38.25 -23.17 16.64
N VAL A 30 37.66 -23.96 15.75
CA VAL A 30 36.51 -23.55 14.93
C VAL A 30 35.30 -23.21 15.81
N ALA A 31 34.99 -24.01 16.82
CA ALA A 31 33.92 -23.70 17.77
C ALA A 31 34.15 -22.39 18.54
N ASN A 32 35.41 -22.08 18.88
CA ASN A 32 35.76 -20.78 19.47
C ASN A 32 35.56 -19.62 18.49
N ILE A 33 35.90 -19.79 17.21
CA ILE A 33 35.61 -18.78 16.16
C ILE A 33 34.10 -18.53 16.09
N ILE A 34 33.29 -19.60 16.02
CA ILE A 34 31.82 -19.50 15.96
C ILE A 34 31.29 -18.76 17.19
N THR A 35 31.77 -19.11 18.38
CA THR A 35 31.35 -18.48 19.65
C THR A 35 31.68 -16.99 19.66
N ASN A 36 32.88 -16.62 19.21
CA ASN A 36 33.31 -15.23 19.16
C ASN A 36 32.56 -14.42 18.10
N ALA A 37 32.34 -14.98 16.90
CA ALA A 37 31.59 -14.33 15.82
C ALA A 37 30.12 -14.11 16.23
N THR A 38 29.47 -15.12 16.81
CA THR A 38 28.08 -15.02 17.28
C THR A 38 27.94 -14.11 18.50
N SER A 39 29.00 -13.86 19.28
CA SER A 39 28.99 -12.91 20.40
C SER A 39 29.32 -11.45 20.04
N ASN A 40 29.96 -11.20 18.88
CA ASN A 40 30.36 -9.84 18.49
C ASN A 40 29.16 -8.94 18.14
N ALA A 41 29.01 -7.78 18.78
CA ALA A 41 27.84 -6.91 18.61
C ALA A 41 27.57 -6.42 17.17
N HIS A 42 28.58 -6.39 16.29
CA HIS A 42 28.44 -5.87 14.92
C HIS A 42 28.30 -6.96 13.86
N THR A 43 28.47 -8.23 14.22
CA THR A 43 28.38 -9.34 13.28
C THR A 43 26.96 -9.91 13.24
N PHE A 44 26.24 -9.69 12.15
CA PHE A 44 24.87 -10.19 11.94
C PHE A 44 24.73 -11.12 10.72
N VAL A 45 25.69 -11.06 9.81
CA VAL A 45 25.81 -11.90 8.61
C VAL A 45 26.82 -13.00 8.91
N PHE A 46 26.50 -14.24 8.56
CA PHE A 46 27.31 -15.43 8.86
C PHE A 46 27.47 -16.36 7.66
N ALA A 47 26.80 -16.13 6.52
CA ALA A 47 26.87 -16.98 5.35
C ALA A 47 28.32 -17.27 4.90
N GLU A 48 29.13 -16.21 4.76
CA GLU A 48 30.54 -16.33 4.35
C GLU A 48 31.38 -17.18 5.32
N LEU A 49 31.14 -17.05 6.63
CA LEU A 49 31.81 -17.87 7.63
C LEU A 49 31.35 -19.33 7.55
N LEU A 50 30.06 -19.54 7.31
CA LEU A 50 29.46 -20.86 7.18
C LEU A 50 30.01 -21.60 5.95
N GLU A 51 30.28 -20.91 4.84
CA GLU A 51 30.83 -21.50 3.62
C GLU A 51 32.31 -21.90 3.73
N THR A 52 33.03 -21.43 4.76
CA THR A 52 34.45 -21.79 4.93
C THR A 52 34.64 -23.31 5.13
N ALA A 53 35.66 -23.86 4.48
CA ALA A 53 35.95 -25.30 4.54
C ALA A 53 36.18 -25.82 5.96
N ALA A 54 36.81 -25.01 6.83
CA ALA A 54 37.04 -25.37 8.23
C ALA A 54 35.74 -25.49 9.04
N VAL A 55 34.76 -24.62 8.80
CA VAL A 55 33.44 -24.71 9.43
C VAL A 55 32.68 -25.90 8.86
N GLN A 56 32.67 -26.10 7.53
CA GLN A 56 32.01 -27.24 6.92
C GLN A 56 32.59 -28.59 7.34
N ALA A 57 33.88 -28.66 7.64
CA ALA A 57 34.53 -29.86 8.16
C ALA A 57 33.91 -30.34 9.49
N LEU A 58 33.30 -29.44 10.27
CA LEU A 58 32.58 -29.81 11.49
C LEU A 58 31.42 -30.77 11.23
N ARG A 59 30.83 -30.79 10.02
CA ARG A 59 29.73 -31.70 9.67
C ARG A 59 30.18 -33.16 9.50
N SER A 60 31.48 -33.42 9.40
CA SER A 60 31.99 -34.78 9.19
C SER A 60 31.66 -35.70 10.37
N PRO A 61 31.38 -36.99 10.14
CA PRO A 61 31.03 -37.93 11.20
C PRO A 61 32.18 -38.21 12.18
N ASP A 62 33.42 -37.87 11.79
CA ASP A 62 34.63 -38.06 12.60
C ASP A 62 34.80 -36.99 13.68
N THR A 63 34.03 -35.89 13.63
CA THR A 63 34.09 -34.84 14.65
C THR A 63 33.23 -35.23 15.86
N PRO A 64 33.69 -34.92 17.09
CA PRO A 64 32.87 -35.10 18.28
C PRO A 64 31.53 -34.35 18.16
N ALA A 65 30.44 -34.99 18.58
CA ALA A 65 29.09 -34.43 18.50
C ALA A 65 28.94 -33.05 19.18
N GLU A 66 29.76 -32.78 20.20
CA GLU A 66 29.82 -31.46 20.86
C GLU A 66 30.23 -30.32 19.92
N TYR A 67 31.05 -30.58 18.89
CA TYR A 67 31.47 -29.56 17.93
C TYR A 67 30.54 -29.48 16.71
N GLN A 68 29.85 -30.58 16.39
CA GLN A 68 28.81 -30.58 15.34
C GLN A 68 27.66 -29.64 15.71
N SER A 69 27.30 -29.57 17.00
CA SER A 69 26.22 -28.70 17.46
C SER A 69 26.55 -27.20 17.36
N TYR A 70 27.83 -26.81 17.28
CA TYR A 70 28.21 -25.42 16.99
C TYR A 70 27.93 -25.04 15.53
N LEU A 71 28.03 -25.98 14.59
CA LEU A 71 27.65 -25.74 13.20
C LEU A 71 26.14 -25.52 13.10
N THR A 72 25.33 -26.37 13.71
CA THR A 72 23.86 -26.19 13.72
C THR A 72 23.47 -24.90 14.43
N LEU A 73 24.20 -24.51 15.48
CA LEU A 73 24.02 -23.21 16.11
C LEU A 73 24.29 -22.05 15.13
N LEU A 74 25.38 -22.11 14.36
CA LEU A 74 25.70 -21.09 13.36
C LEU A 74 24.62 -21.02 12.25
N GLU A 75 24.09 -22.16 11.81
CA GLU A 75 22.97 -22.21 10.86
C GLU A 75 21.71 -21.49 11.40
N ILE A 76 21.42 -21.67 12.70
CA ILE A 76 20.30 -20.96 13.36
C ILE A 76 20.57 -19.46 13.42
N PHE A 77 21.79 -19.02 13.69
CA PHE A 77 22.13 -17.59 13.65
C PHE A 77 22.06 -17.01 12.24
N ALA A 78 22.39 -17.79 11.21
CA ALA A 78 22.35 -17.32 9.83
C ALA A 78 20.91 -17.12 9.35
N TRP A 79 20.04 -18.14 9.51
CA TRP A 79 18.68 -18.10 8.95
C TRP A 79 17.57 -18.66 9.85
N GLY A 80 17.89 -19.18 11.05
CA GLY A 80 16.91 -19.70 12.02
C GLY A 80 16.41 -18.66 13.04
N THR A 81 15.57 -19.09 13.95
CA THR A 81 14.87 -18.25 14.92
C THR A 81 15.16 -18.69 16.36
N TRP A 82 14.74 -17.86 17.32
CA TRP A 82 14.81 -18.17 18.73
C TRP A 82 14.02 -19.44 19.10
N GLN A 83 12.91 -19.71 18.41
CA GLN A 83 12.14 -20.94 18.58
C GLN A 83 12.94 -22.16 18.07
N ASP A 84 13.57 -22.06 16.89
CA ASP A 84 14.40 -23.13 16.35
C ASP A 84 15.53 -23.53 17.31
N TYR A 85 16.14 -22.56 18.01
CA TYR A 85 17.14 -22.82 19.05
C TYR A 85 16.56 -23.57 20.27
N GLN A 86 15.31 -23.30 20.66
CA GLN A 86 14.68 -24.00 21.79
C GLN A 86 14.25 -25.42 21.44
N GLU A 87 13.82 -25.65 20.21
CA GLU A 87 13.33 -26.95 19.75
C GLU A 87 14.47 -27.94 19.42
N THR A 88 15.66 -27.43 19.08
CA THR A 88 16.81 -28.25 18.72
C THR A 88 17.56 -28.73 19.97
N PRO A 89 17.59 -30.06 20.24
CA PRO A 89 18.30 -30.59 21.39
C PRO A 89 19.82 -30.56 21.19
N ASN A 90 20.57 -30.62 22.28
CA ASN A 90 22.05 -30.74 22.30
C ASN A 90 22.83 -29.54 21.75
N LEU A 91 22.22 -28.35 21.70
CA LEU A 91 22.94 -27.13 21.36
C LEU A 91 23.78 -26.59 22.53
N PRO A 92 24.90 -25.91 22.25
CA PRO A 92 25.69 -25.23 23.28
C PRO A 92 24.88 -24.12 23.96
N ALA A 93 25.08 -23.94 25.26
CA ALA A 93 24.42 -22.87 26.01
C ALA A 93 24.87 -21.48 25.52
N LEU A 94 23.90 -20.61 25.22
CA LEU A 94 24.18 -19.27 24.73
C LEU A 94 24.65 -18.32 25.83
N SER A 95 25.62 -17.48 25.48
CA SER A 95 25.99 -16.31 26.27
C SER A 95 24.85 -15.26 26.26
N PRO A 96 24.84 -14.32 27.23
CA PRO A 96 23.85 -13.23 27.22
C PRO A 96 23.90 -12.40 25.93
N ALA A 97 25.09 -12.17 25.37
CA ALA A 97 25.28 -11.44 24.12
C ALA A 97 24.72 -12.21 22.92
N GLN A 98 24.97 -13.52 22.85
CA GLN A 98 24.42 -14.40 21.81
C GLN A 98 22.89 -14.47 21.89
N THR A 99 22.34 -14.60 23.10
CA THR A 99 20.90 -14.64 23.35
C THR A 99 20.22 -13.36 22.85
N LEU A 100 20.78 -12.19 23.22
CA LEU A 100 20.30 -10.90 22.74
C LEU A 100 20.33 -10.85 21.20
N LYS A 101 21.46 -11.23 20.60
CA LYS A 101 21.61 -11.21 19.14
C LYS A 101 20.61 -12.12 18.44
N LEU A 102 20.42 -13.36 18.91
CA LEU A 102 19.48 -14.28 18.29
C LEU A 102 18.03 -13.76 18.38
N ARG A 103 17.67 -13.10 19.48
CA ARG A 103 16.38 -12.42 19.60
C ARG A 103 16.26 -11.23 18.64
N LEU A 104 17.30 -10.42 18.46
CA LEU A 104 17.31 -9.35 17.46
C LEU A 104 17.15 -9.89 16.03
N LEU A 105 17.88 -10.95 15.68
CA LEU A 105 17.78 -11.62 14.39
C LEU A 105 16.38 -12.19 14.18
N THR A 106 15.81 -12.80 15.20
CA THR A 106 14.42 -13.31 15.17
C THR A 106 13.43 -12.17 14.94
N LEU A 107 13.60 -11.04 15.63
CA LEU A 107 12.78 -9.85 15.42
C LEU A 107 12.89 -9.31 13.98
N LEU A 108 14.08 -9.33 13.37
CA LEU A 108 14.25 -8.96 11.96
C LEU A 108 13.43 -9.85 11.01
N THR A 109 13.40 -11.16 11.25
CA THR A 109 12.60 -12.08 10.43
C THR A 109 11.11 -11.96 10.67
N LEU A 110 10.67 -11.75 11.90
CA LEU A 110 9.26 -11.49 12.14
C LEU A 110 8.84 -10.19 11.44
N SER A 111 9.70 -9.18 11.48
CA SER A 111 9.46 -7.89 10.84
C SER A 111 9.38 -7.97 9.32
N SER A 112 10.06 -8.92 8.68
CA SER A 112 9.99 -9.09 7.22
C SER A 112 8.70 -9.74 6.73
N THR A 113 7.88 -10.27 7.64
CA THR A 113 6.57 -10.82 7.31
C THR A 113 5.50 -9.73 7.23
N ILE A 114 4.41 -10.02 6.48
CA ILE A 114 3.28 -9.09 6.31
C ILE A 114 2.37 -9.07 7.56
N GLN A 115 2.65 -9.92 8.57
CA GLN A 115 1.78 -10.07 9.73
C GLN A 115 1.88 -8.86 10.68
N PRO A 116 0.76 -8.45 11.31
CA PRO A 116 0.79 -7.39 12.31
C PRO A 116 1.63 -7.81 13.51
N LEU A 117 2.65 -7.02 13.83
CA LEU A 117 3.57 -7.27 14.94
C LEU A 117 2.94 -6.83 16.27
N THR A 118 2.03 -7.64 16.79
CA THR A 118 1.43 -7.43 18.12
C THR A 118 2.43 -7.80 19.22
N TYR A 119 2.32 -7.14 20.38
CA TYR A 119 3.18 -7.46 21.52
C TYR A 119 3.06 -8.93 21.93
N THR A 120 1.85 -9.50 21.93
CA THR A 120 1.63 -10.91 22.31
C THR A 120 2.33 -11.87 21.36
N ALA A 121 2.27 -11.64 20.05
CA ALA A 121 2.97 -12.46 19.06
C ALA A 121 4.49 -12.35 19.21
N LEU A 122 5.02 -11.14 19.34
CA LEU A 122 6.46 -10.90 19.53
C LEU A 122 6.97 -11.51 20.85
N MET A 123 6.24 -11.33 21.94
CA MET A 123 6.58 -11.89 23.26
C MET A 123 6.59 -13.41 23.25
N GLY A 124 5.62 -14.04 22.58
CA GLY A 124 5.58 -15.49 22.39
C GLY A 124 6.77 -16.00 21.59
N ALA A 125 7.05 -15.39 20.43
CA ALA A 125 8.12 -15.82 19.54
C ALA A 125 9.54 -15.60 20.11
N LEU A 126 9.73 -14.56 20.92
CA LEU A 126 11.03 -14.22 21.55
C LEU A 126 11.18 -14.80 22.97
N SER A 127 10.13 -15.47 23.48
CA SER A 127 10.01 -15.94 24.86
C SER A 127 10.30 -14.83 25.89
N ILE A 128 9.67 -13.66 25.70
CA ILE A 128 9.77 -12.50 26.59
C ILE A 128 8.48 -12.40 27.41
N THR A 129 8.61 -12.29 28.73
CA THR A 129 7.46 -12.25 29.65
C THR A 129 6.99 -10.83 29.95
N ALA A 130 7.89 -9.85 30.02
CA ALA A 130 7.56 -8.47 30.33
C ALA A 130 7.52 -7.59 29.07
N PRO A 131 6.49 -6.75 28.89
CA PRO A 131 6.43 -5.84 27.75
C PRO A 131 7.57 -4.82 27.75
N ALA A 132 8.05 -4.39 28.93
CA ALA A 132 9.19 -3.48 29.05
C ALA A 132 10.48 -4.06 28.43
N ASP A 133 10.70 -5.37 28.57
CA ASP A 133 11.87 -6.04 27.99
C ASP A 133 11.77 -6.10 26.47
N LEU A 134 10.55 -6.29 25.93
CA LEU A 134 10.31 -6.21 24.49
C LEU A 134 10.60 -4.80 23.97
N GLU A 135 10.13 -3.76 24.65
CA GLU A 135 10.36 -2.38 24.27
C GLU A 135 11.85 -2.02 24.31
N SER A 136 12.58 -2.49 25.32
CA SER A 136 14.03 -2.36 25.41
C SER A 136 14.73 -3.05 24.24
N LEU A 137 14.30 -4.26 23.86
CA LEU A 137 14.85 -4.99 22.74
C LEU A 137 14.60 -4.29 21.39
N VAL A 138 13.36 -3.84 21.16
CA VAL A 138 13.00 -3.06 19.95
C VAL A 138 13.81 -1.77 19.90
N THR A 139 13.94 -1.08 21.03
CA THR A 139 14.76 0.13 21.15
C THR A 139 16.22 -0.15 20.82
N THR A 140 16.77 -1.27 21.32
CA THR A 140 18.13 -1.73 20.98
C THR A 140 18.26 -2.00 19.48
N ALA A 141 17.26 -2.61 18.85
CA ALA A 141 17.23 -2.86 17.41
C ALA A 141 17.19 -1.56 16.59
N ILE A 142 16.45 -0.54 17.06
CA ILE A 142 16.41 0.79 16.43
C ILE A 142 17.77 1.49 16.56
N TYR A 143 18.39 1.49 17.75
CA TYR A 143 19.68 2.14 17.97
C TYR A 143 20.83 1.46 17.21
N SER A 144 20.77 0.13 17.05
CA SER A 144 21.69 -0.61 16.19
C SER A 144 21.36 -0.48 14.70
N SER A 145 20.34 0.30 14.36
CA SER A 145 19.86 0.56 12.99
C SER A 145 19.47 -0.70 12.23
N LEU A 146 19.08 -1.76 12.94
CA LEU A 146 18.59 -3.01 12.37
C LEU A 146 17.18 -2.84 11.81
N ILE A 147 16.34 -2.06 12.50
CA ILE A 147 14.99 -1.72 12.07
C ILE A 147 14.73 -0.23 12.22
N THR A 148 13.86 0.29 11.37
CA THR A 148 13.18 1.57 11.60
C THR A 148 11.76 1.24 12.00
N ALA A 149 11.40 1.54 13.25
CA ALA A 149 10.09 1.20 13.77
C ALA A 149 9.58 2.25 14.76
N ARG A 150 8.26 2.28 14.93
CA ARG A 150 7.57 3.05 15.95
C ARG A 150 6.79 2.11 16.85
N LEU A 151 7.03 2.23 18.16
CA LEU A 151 6.25 1.51 19.16
C LEU A 151 4.91 2.22 19.37
N SER A 152 3.84 1.45 19.46
CA SER A 152 2.48 1.95 19.74
C SER A 152 1.88 1.24 20.95
N PRO A 153 2.39 1.46 22.19
CA PRO A 153 1.90 0.77 23.38
C PRO A 153 0.44 1.10 23.71
N ALA A 154 -0.05 2.28 23.30
CA ALA A 154 -1.41 2.74 23.53
C ALA A 154 -2.43 2.21 22.50
N SER A 155 -1.98 1.50 21.46
CA SER A 155 -2.89 0.88 20.49
C SER A 155 -3.58 -0.37 21.09
N ILE A 156 -4.77 -0.72 20.60
CA ILE A 156 -5.52 -1.89 21.05
C ILE A 156 -5.75 -2.80 19.83
N PRO A 157 -5.05 -3.94 19.71
CA PRO A 157 -3.97 -4.42 20.58
C PRO A 157 -2.66 -3.60 20.42
N PRO A 158 -1.73 -3.63 21.40
CA PRO A 158 -0.46 -2.92 21.31
C PRO A 158 0.42 -3.52 20.20
N THR A 159 0.92 -2.67 19.31
CA THR A 159 1.71 -3.08 18.13
C THR A 159 3.05 -2.34 18.00
N VAL A 160 3.94 -2.94 17.21
CA VAL A 160 5.17 -2.34 16.73
C VAL A 160 5.07 -2.15 15.22
N ASN A 161 5.11 -0.90 14.76
CA ASN A 161 5.00 -0.60 13.34
C ASN A 161 6.40 -0.46 12.75
N VAL A 162 6.85 -1.44 11.98
CA VAL A 162 8.16 -1.44 11.30
C VAL A 162 7.99 -0.86 9.91
N THR A 163 8.76 0.18 9.59
CA THR A 163 8.75 0.85 8.29
C THR A 163 9.88 0.41 7.37
N ALA A 164 11.03 0.04 7.94
CA ALA A 164 12.18 -0.43 7.17
C ALA A 164 13.02 -1.42 7.99
N ILE A 165 13.69 -2.32 7.28
CA ILE A 165 14.48 -3.42 7.84
C ILE A 165 15.84 -3.42 7.15
N ALA A 166 16.90 -3.53 7.93
CA ALA A 166 18.25 -3.68 7.39
C ALA A 166 18.45 -5.10 6.82
N PRO A 167 19.03 -5.23 5.61
CA PRO A 167 19.27 -6.52 4.97
C PRO A 167 20.50 -7.22 5.58
N LEU A 168 20.43 -7.55 6.87
CA LEU A 168 21.56 -8.07 7.66
C LEU A 168 21.38 -9.52 8.08
N ARG A 169 20.36 -10.20 7.54
CA ARG A 169 20.09 -11.60 7.82
C ARG A 169 20.40 -12.44 6.60
N ASP A 170 21.03 -13.60 6.83
CA ASP A 170 21.44 -14.47 5.73
C ASP A 170 20.23 -15.13 5.08
N VAL A 171 20.38 -15.35 3.77
CA VAL A 171 19.38 -16.03 2.95
C VAL A 171 19.70 -17.51 2.95
N LYS A 172 18.73 -18.34 3.34
CA LYS A 172 18.87 -19.79 3.22
C LYS A 172 19.03 -20.17 1.74
N PRO A 173 20.01 -20.99 1.34
CA PRO A 173 20.27 -21.30 -0.08
C PRO A 173 19.05 -21.80 -0.87
N GLN A 174 18.14 -22.52 -0.21
CA GLN A 174 16.92 -23.07 -0.80
C GLN A 174 15.80 -22.04 -1.04
N SER A 175 15.89 -20.83 -0.49
CA SER A 175 14.81 -19.82 -0.62
C SER A 175 14.86 -19.03 -1.92
N LEU A 176 15.97 -19.10 -2.68
CA LEU A 176 16.14 -18.35 -3.92
C LEU A 176 15.07 -18.67 -4.96
N ALA A 177 14.73 -19.95 -5.14
CA ALA A 177 13.67 -20.36 -6.07
C ALA A 177 12.30 -19.79 -5.69
N ASN A 178 12.00 -19.72 -4.38
CA ASN A 178 10.77 -19.12 -3.88
C ASN A 178 10.74 -17.60 -4.14
N MET A 179 11.87 -16.90 -3.92
CA MET A 179 11.97 -15.47 -4.22
C MET A 179 11.75 -15.17 -5.70
N ILE A 180 12.35 -15.94 -6.61
CA ILE A 180 12.11 -15.82 -8.05
C ILE A 180 10.63 -16.01 -8.36
N THR A 181 10.01 -17.06 -7.81
CA THR A 181 8.60 -17.36 -8.04
C THR A 181 7.69 -16.19 -7.61
N ILE A 182 7.91 -15.61 -6.42
CA ILE A 182 7.14 -14.49 -5.91
C ILE A 182 7.31 -13.25 -6.80
N LEU A 183 8.55 -12.95 -7.23
CA LEU A 183 8.83 -11.80 -8.10
C LEU A 183 8.19 -11.97 -9.48
N THR A 184 8.26 -13.15 -10.08
CA THR A 184 7.61 -13.44 -11.38
C THR A 184 6.08 -13.35 -11.28
N GLN A 185 5.49 -13.84 -10.18
CA GLN A 185 4.05 -13.67 -9.94
C GLN A 185 3.67 -12.20 -9.79
N TRP A 186 4.51 -11.40 -9.13
CA TRP A 186 4.26 -9.97 -8.98
C TRP A 186 4.38 -9.22 -10.31
N GLU A 187 5.41 -9.52 -11.10
CA GLU A 187 5.58 -8.99 -12.47
C GLU A 187 4.36 -9.31 -13.34
N THR A 188 3.90 -10.56 -13.32
CA THR A 188 2.72 -11.00 -14.08
C THR A 188 1.48 -10.19 -13.68
N ARG A 189 1.23 -10.04 -12.36
CA ARG A 189 0.10 -9.23 -11.86
C ARG A 189 0.20 -7.77 -12.28
N CYS A 190 1.39 -7.18 -12.29
CA CYS A 190 1.58 -5.82 -12.79
C CYS A 190 1.29 -5.73 -14.28
N GLY A 191 1.71 -6.71 -15.08
CA GLY A 191 1.39 -6.82 -16.51
C GLY A 191 -0.11 -6.94 -16.77
N ASP A 192 -0.82 -7.76 -15.99
CA ASP A 192 -2.27 -7.93 -16.08
C ASP A 192 -2.99 -6.60 -15.78
N VAL A 193 -2.62 -5.91 -14.69
CA VAL A 193 -3.22 -4.61 -14.33
C VAL A 193 -2.98 -3.55 -15.41
N ILE A 194 -1.78 -3.51 -16.01
CA ILE A 194 -1.50 -2.59 -17.12
C ILE A 194 -2.39 -2.91 -18.32
N SER A 195 -2.50 -4.20 -18.68
CA SER A 195 -3.32 -4.65 -19.81
C SER A 195 -4.80 -4.33 -19.60
N ASP A 196 -5.31 -4.51 -18.38
CA ASP A 196 -6.69 -4.18 -18.02
C ASP A 196 -6.96 -2.66 -18.13
N ILE A 197 -6.03 -1.82 -17.68
CA ILE A 197 -6.13 -0.36 -17.81
C ILE A 197 -6.12 0.04 -19.29
N GLU A 198 -5.25 -0.53 -20.11
CA GLU A 198 -5.19 -0.27 -21.54
C GLU A 198 -6.49 -0.68 -22.25
N ALA A 199 -7.09 -1.82 -21.87
CA ALA A 199 -8.35 -2.29 -22.39
C ALA A 199 -9.51 -1.34 -22.03
N GLU A 200 -9.57 -0.85 -20.79
CA GLU A 200 -10.61 0.10 -20.37
C GLU A 200 -10.44 1.46 -21.08
N ILE A 201 -9.21 1.94 -21.29
CA ILE A 201 -8.94 3.14 -22.10
C ILE A 201 -9.43 2.94 -23.54
N ALA A 202 -9.15 1.79 -24.15
CA ALA A 202 -9.60 1.48 -25.52
C ALA A 202 -11.13 1.44 -25.61
N LYS A 203 -11.79 0.84 -24.61
CA LYS A 203 -13.24 0.79 -24.50
C LYS A 203 -13.86 2.19 -24.42
N ILE A 204 -13.36 3.05 -23.53
CA ILE A 204 -13.82 4.46 -23.39
C ILE A 204 -13.61 5.23 -24.70
N LYS A 205 -12.45 5.07 -25.35
CA LYS A 205 -12.17 5.69 -26.66
C LYS A 205 -13.16 5.22 -27.74
N SER A 206 -13.47 3.92 -27.78
CA SER A 206 -14.43 3.37 -28.74
C SER A 206 -15.87 3.85 -28.47
N GLU A 207 -16.27 3.94 -27.21
CA GLU A 207 -17.61 4.38 -26.80
C GLU A 207 -17.79 5.87 -27.07
N SER A 208 -16.79 6.69 -26.74
CA SER A 208 -16.81 8.13 -27.06
C SER A 208 -16.84 8.38 -28.56
N ALA A 209 -16.12 7.59 -29.37
CA ALA A 209 -16.21 7.67 -30.83
C ALA A 209 -17.60 7.29 -31.36
N LYS A 210 -18.20 6.21 -30.86
CA LYS A 210 -19.58 5.80 -31.21
C LYS A 210 -20.61 6.86 -30.81
N ARG A 211 -20.48 7.44 -29.62
CA ARG A 211 -21.37 8.51 -29.15
C ARG A 211 -21.26 9.74 -30.05
N ARG A 212 -20.04 10.19 -30.37
CA ARG A 212 -19.81 11.32 -31.28
C ARG A 212 -20.40 11.07 -32.66
N ALA A 213 -20.25 9.86 -33.21
CA ALA A 213 -20.83 9.50 -34.50
C ALA A 213 -22.37 9.57 -34.46
N LYS A 214 -23.00 9.01 -33.43
CA LYS A 214 -24.46 9.04 -33.27
C LYS A 214 -25.00 10.47 -33.06
N GLU A 215 -24.30 11.29 -32.28
CA GLU A 215 -24.65 12.71 -32.11
C GLU A 215 -24.53 13.47 -33.44
N HIS A 216 -23.47 13.21 -34.21
CA HIS A 216 -23.30 13.82 -35.52
C HIS A 216 -24.41 13.40 -36.50
N GLU A 217 -24.73 12.10 -36.59
CA GLU A 217 -25.84 11.61 -37.40
C GLU A 217 -27.18 12.26 -37.01
N ARG A 218 -27.46 12.37 -35.70
CA ARG A 218 -28.66 13.04 -35.19
C ARG A 218 -28.70 14.51 -35.58
N ASN A 219 -27.57 15.22 -35.43
CA ASN A 219 -27.48 16.64 -35.77
C ASN A 219 -27.65 16.86 -37.28
N VAL A 220 -27.07 16.01 -38.13
CA VAL A 220 -27.25 16.08 -39.59
C VAL A 220 -28.72 15.87 -39.97
N ILE A 221 -29.40 14.88 -39.38
CA ILE A 221 -30.84 14.67 -39.63
C ILE A 221 -31.64 15.88 -39.15
N PHE A 222 -31.33 16.40 -37.97
CA PHE A 222 -32.00 17.58 -37.42
C PHE A 222 -31.84 18.80 -38.34
N GLU A 223 -30.62 19.11 -38.79
CA GLU A 223 -30.34 20.19 -39.72
C GLU A 223 -31.08 20.01 -41.06
N GLN A 224 -31.11 18.79 -41.60
CA GLN A 224 -31.88 18.48 -42.82
C GLN A 224 -33.38 18.72 -42.64
N THR A 225 -33.96 18.29 -41.51
CA THR A 225 -35.39 18.53 -41.22
C THR A 225 -35.70 20.02 -41.03
N LEU A 226 -34.82 20.76 -40.35
CA LEU A 226 -34.95 22.21 -40.18
C LEU A 226 -34.85 22.94 -41.53
N ALA A 227 -33.91 22.54 -42.38
CA ALA A 227 -33.76 23.10 -43.72
C ALA A 227 -34.99 22.82 -44.60
N ALA A 228 -35.56 21.62 -44.53
CA ALA A 228 -36.79 21.26 -45.23
C ALA A 228 -37.99 22.12 -44.77
N TYR A 229 -38.16 22.28 -43.45
CA TYR A 229 -39.21 23.14 -42.89
C TYR A 229 -39.02 24.61 -43.30
N ARG A 230 -37.78 25.10 -43.30
CA ARG A 230 -37.45 26.48 -43.74
C ARG A 230 -37.76 26.69 -45.23
N ALA A 231 -37.47 25.70 -46.08
CA ALA A 231 -37.79 25.74 -47.50
C ALA A 231 -39.31 25.70 -47.74
N GLU A 232 -40.04 24.87 -46.99
CA GLU A 232 -41.52 24.81 -47.04
C GLU A 232 -42.14 26.15 -46.62
N ALA A 233 -41.68 26.74 -45.51
CA ALA A 233 -42.12 28.06 -45.04
C ALA A 233 -41.82 29.18 -46.06
N ALA A 234 -40.67 29.14 -46.74
CA ALA A 234 -40.34 30.09 -47.80
C ALA A 234 -41.22 29.91 -49.05
N SER A 235 -41.60 28.67 -49.40
CA SER A 235 -42.52 28.39 -50.50
C SER A 235 -43.96 28.84 -50.20
N ALA A 236 -44.40 28.72 -48.95
CA ALA A 236 -45.70 29.21 -48.49
C ALA A 236 -45.76 30.76 -48.43
N ALA A 237 -44.63 31.44 -48.21
CA ALA A 237 -44.53 32.89 -48.26
C ALA A 237 -44.39 33.46 -49.70
N GLY A 238 -43.99 32.63 -50.67
CA GLY A 238 -43.79 33.04 -52.08
C GLY A 238 -44.96 32.74 -53.02
N GLY A 239 -45.97 31.97 -52.59
CA GLY A 239 -47.15 31.62 -53.39
C GLY A 239 -48.36 32.49 -53.06
N GLY A 240 -48.46 33.67 -53.68
CA GLY A 240 -49.51 34.65 -53.35
C GLY A 240 -49.97 35.57 -54.48
N GLU A 241 -50.17 35.07 -55.70
CA GLU A 241 -51.06 35.70 -56.70
C GLU A 241 -51.87 34.63 -57.47
N GLY A 242 -53.21 34.62 -57.31
CA GLY A 242 -54.12 33.81 -58.14
C GLY A 242 -55.39 33.29 -57.45
N ASN A 243 -56.52 33.96 -57.67
CA ASN A 243 -57.82 33.91 -56.97
C ASN A 243 -58.68 32.61 -57.06
N VAL A 244 -59.31 32.29 -55.91
CA VAL A 244 -60.76 32.01 -55.62
C VAL A 244 -61.47 30.77 -56.23
N ALA A 245 -61.92 29.86 -55.35
CA ALA A 245 -63.36 29.55 -55.14
C ALA A 245 -63.61 28.54 -54.00
N GLY A 246 -64.53 28.89 -53.07
CA GLY A 246 -65.48 27.94 -52.46
C GLY A 246 -64.99 27.10 -51.28
N GLY A 247 -65.25 27.56 -50.05
CA GLY A 247 -64.87 26.90 -48.82
C GLY A 247 -65.58 25.58 -48.49
N ALA A 248 -64.96 24.82 -47.59
CA ALA A 248 -65.63 23.86 -46.73
C ALA A 248 -64.86 23.75 -45.41
N ARG A 249 -65.33 24.47 -44.39
CA ARG A 249 -65.01 24.19 -42.99
C ARG A 249 -65.53 22.79 -42.64
N LYS A 250 -64.66 21.90 -42.14
CA LYS A 250 -65.02 20.71 -41.36
C LYS A 250 -64.01 20.62 -40.21
N HIS A 251 -64.26 21.31 -39.10
CA HIS A 251 -64.97 20.83 -37.91
C HIS A 251 -64.45 19.47 -37.40
N TRP A 252 -63.71 19.59 -36.30
CA TRP A 252 -63.25 18.54 -35.42
C TRP A 252 -64.43 18.01 -34.59
N GLY A 253 -64.64 16.69 -34.57
CA GLY A 253 -65.44 15.99 -33.55
C GLY A 253 -66.66 15.20 -34.05
N GLN A 254 -66.50 13.88 -34.23
CA GLN A 254 -67.45 12.85 -33.77
C GLN A 254 -66.93 11.43 -34.08
N GLN A 255 -66.79 10.63 -33.04
CA GLN A 255 -66.74 9.17 -33.12
C GLN A 255 -68.09 8.61 -33.63
N PRO A 256 -68.09 7.37 -34.14
CA PRO A 256 -69.09 6.40 -33.71
C PRO A 256 -68.45 5.16 -33.09
N GLN A 257 -69.02 4.73 -31.96
CA GLN A 257 -68.79 3.45 -31.29
C GLN A 257 -69.59 2.31 -31.93
N GLN A 258 -69.07 1.09 -31.74
CA GLN A 258 -69.69 -0.26 -31.74
C GLN A 258 -69.12 -1.17 -32.85
N ALA A 259 -68.58 -2.36 -32.59
CA ALA A 259 -68.52 -3.16 -31.36
C ALA A 259 -67.38 -4.20 -31.45
N PHE A 260 -66.66 -4.45 -30.35
CA PHE A 260 -66.31 -5.81 -29.92
C PHE A 260 -66.19 -5.84 -28.39
N ARG A 261 -66.83 -6.85 -27.81
CA ARG A 261 -67.10 -7.05 -26.37
C ARG A 261 -65.89 -7.59 -25.60
N GLY A 262 -65.80 -7.14 -24.34
CA GLY A 262 -65.29 -7.87 -23.17
C GLY A 262 -63.82 -7.58 -22.84
N GLY A 263 -63.39 -7.12 -21.67
CA GLY A 263 -64.03 -6.83 -20.39
C GLY A 263 -62.94 -6.91 -19.30
N GLY A 264 -62.78 -5.88 -18.46
CA GLY A 264 -61.97 -5.96 -17.23
C GLY A 264 -61.11 -4.72 -16.88
N LEU A 265 -61.71 -3.76 -16.15
CA LEU A 265 -61.24 -3.07 -14.92
C LEU A 265 -59.71 -2.86 -14.72
N GLY A 266 -59.12 -1.70 -14.39
CA GLY A 266 -59.58 -0.36 -13.95
C GLY A 266 -58.38 0.41 -13.35
N GLY A 267 -58.46 1.74 -13.18
CA GLY A 267 -57.65 2.49 -12.18
C GLY A 267 -56.74 3.65 -12.64
N ASN A 268 -57.33 4.86 -12.70
CA ASN A 268 -56.87 6.19 -12.23
C ASN A 268 -55.57 6.92 -12.70
N LYS A 269 -55.83 8.07 -13.35
CA LYS A 269 -55.30 9.45 -13.15
C LYS A 269 -53.81 9.67 -12.84
N ARG A 270 -53.08 10.32 -13.78
CA ARG A 270 -52.04 11.32 -13.48
C ARG A 270 -52.03 12.42 -14.55
N GLU A 271 -52.23 13.65 -14.07
CA GLU A 271 -51.92 14.91 -14.75
C GLU A 271 -50.39 15.08 -14.74
N PHE A 272 -49.79 15.52 -15.84
CA PHE A 272 -48.42 16.02 -15.87
C PHE A 272 -48.40 17.29 -16.73
N SER A 273 -48.14 18.41 -16.07
CA SER A 273 -48.02 19.74 -16.67
C SER A 273 -46.74 19.86 -17.49
N ALA A 274 -46.85 20.59 -18.58
CA ALA A 274 -45.75 21.15 -19.35
C ALA A 274 -45.27 22.44 -18.68
N ASP A 275 -43.96 22.53 -18.42
CA ASP A 275 -43.16 23.75 -18.49
C ASP A 275 -41.73 23.38 -18.05
N GLU A 276 -40.79 23.36 -19.00
CA GLU A 276 -39.42 23.79 -18.71
C GLU A 276 -38.77 24.20 -20.03
N LEU A 277 -38.43 25.49 -20.06
CA LEU A 277 -37.88 26.27 -21.15
C LEU A 277 -36.39 25.95 -21.33
N ASP A 278 -36.01 25.90 -22.61
CA ASP A 278 -34.81 26.50 -23.21
C ASP A 278 -33.87 27.25 -22.25
N ASP A 279 -32.64 26.76 -22.11
CA ASP A 279 -31.48 27.63 -21.91
C ASP A 279 -30.31 27.13 -22.77
N ASP A 280 -29.90 28.07 -23.62
CA ASP A 280 -28.90 28.07 -24.67
C ASP A 280 -27.54 28.47 -24.09
N ASP A 281 -26.48 27.69 -24.35
CA ASP A 281 -25.11 28.22 -24.40
C ASP A 281 -24.15 27.37 -25.27
N GLY A 282 -24.29 27.54 -26.58
CA GLY A 282 -23.19 27.28 -27.51
C GLY A 282 -22.28 28.50 -27.68
N TYR A 283 -21.10 28.53 -27.04
CA TYR A 283 -20.04 29.46 -27.46
C TYR A 283 -18.63 28.87 -27.25
N TRP A 284 -18.08 28.27 -28.31
CA TRP A 284 -16.64 28.18 -28.51
C TRP A 284 -16.29 29.12 -29.68
N GLU A 285 -15.40 30.08 -29.45
CA GLU A 285 -14.26 30.44 -30.31
C GLU A 285 -13.79 31.90 -30.06
N HIS A 286 -12.56 32.06 -29.56
CA HIS A 286 -11.51 32.85 -30.19
C HIS A 286 -10.15 32.53 -29.54
N GLY A 287 -9.17 32.25 -30.40
CA GLY A 287 -7.79 31.95 -30.03
C GLY A 287 -6.90 33.19 -29.90
N ASN A 288 -5.72 32.94 -29.31
CA ASN A 288 -4.43 33.64 -29.35
C ASN A 288 -4.40 35.18 -29.35
N ASP A 289 -3.70 35.75 -28.35
CA ASP A 289 -2.42 36.42 -28.59
C ASP A 289 -1.66 36.73 -27.27
N TYR A 290 -0.41 37.11 -27.45
CA TYR A 290 0.83 37.05 -26.67
C TYR A 290 1.04 38.12 -25.57
N ASP A 291 1.93 37.79 -24.61
CA ASP A 291 2.81 38.69 -23.82
C ASP A 291 2.13 39.53 -22.69
N SER A 292 2.61 39.72 -21.45
CA SER A 292 3.83 39.35 -20.73
C SER A 292 3.67 39.70 -19.21
N ILE A 293 4.58 39.16 -18.39
CA ILE A 293 5.00 39.63 -17.04
C ILE A 293 4.27 39.08 -15.79
N GLN A 294 4.82 37.98 -15.25
CA GLN A 294 5.53 37.92 -13.95
C GLN A 294 4.86 38.57 -12.72
N ALA A 295 4.36 37.75 -11.77
CA ALA A 295 4.69 37.86 -10.34
C ALA A 295 3.90 36.86 -9.48
N LEU A 296 4.66 35.97 -8.82
CA LEU A 296 4.56 35.60 -7.40
C LEU A 296 3.23 35.11 -6.81
N GLY A 297 3.32 33.93 -6.19
CA GLY A 297 2.56 33.62 -4.98
C GLY A 297 1.59 32.45 -5.13
N GLY A 298 2.00 31.28 -4.66
CA GLY A 298 1.10 30.14 -4.54
C GLY A 298 -0.03 30.40 -3.56
N SER A 299 -1.17 29.77 -3.82
CA SER A 299 -2.18 29.51 -2.80
C SER A 299 -2.86 28.18 -3.03
N ARG A 300 -3.06 27.55 -1.89
CA ARG A 300 -3.41 26.17 -1.60
C ARG A 300 -4.93 26.07 -1.51
N MET A 301 -5.47 24.87 -1.76
CA MET A 301 -6.90 24.59 -1.71
C MET A 301 -7.51 24.88 -0.34
N ASP A 302 -8.66 25.55 -0.31
CA ASP A 302 -9.60 25.52 0.80
C ASP A 302 -10.86 24.78 0.35
N ILE A 303 -11.13 23.67 1.02
CA ILE A 303 -12.35 22.88 0.93
C ILE A 303 -13.37 23.49 1.88
N ASP A 304 -14.52 23.82 1.33
CA ASP A 304 -15.69 24.39 1.99
C ASP A 304 -16.43 23.30 2.81
N GLU A 305 -16.44 23.41 4.14
CA GLU A 305 -17.28 22.60 5.02
C GLU A 305 -18.59 23.33 5.29
N GLY A 306 -19.69 22.77 4.79
CA GLY A 306 -21.05 23.30 4.90
C GLY A 306 -21.64 23.30 6.33
N PRO A 307 -22.73 24.07 6.55
CA PRO A 307 -23.23 24.42 7.87
C PRO A 307 -24.30 23.45 8.39
N GLY A 308 -24.30 23.15 9.69
CA GLY A 308 -25.34 22.28 10.27
C GLY A 308 -25.41 22.21 11.80
N SER A 309 -26.25 23.08 12.36
CA SER A 309 -26.99 22.94 13.62
C SER A 309 -26.24 23.13 14.96
N GLY A 310 -26.77 24.05 15.78
CA GLY A 310 -26.25 24.41 17.09
C GLY A 310 -27.17 24.08 18.26
N ARG A 311 -26.58 24.34 19.45
CA ARG A 311 -27.17 24.62 20.76
C ARG A 311 -27.70 23.43 21.59
N ALA A 312 -27.00 23.09 22.68
CA ALA A 312 -27.47 23.34 24.05
C ALA A 312 -26.43 22.98 25.15
N ALA A 313 -26.18 23.96 26.02
CA ALA A 313 -25.85 23.91 27.45
C ALA A 313 -24.68 23.05 27.99
N GLY A 314 -23.64 23.76 28.46
CA GLY A 314 -22.70 23.28 29.46
C GLY A 314 -23.05 23.73 30.88
N SER A 315 -22.49 23.03 31.87
CA SER A 315 -22.33 23.44 33.26
C SER A 315 -21.10 22.74 33.82
N GLY A 316 -20.07 23.52 34.15
CA GLY A 316 -18.74 23.07 34.55
C GLY A 316 -18.55 22.95 36.07
N VAL A 317 -17.50 22.22 36.45
CA VAL A 317 -16.96 22.13 37.81
C VAL A 317 -15.50 22.58 37.81
N ALA A 318 -15.11 23.19 38.93
CA ALA A 318 -13.97 24.04 39.24
C ALA A 318 -12.56 23.40 39.24
N GLY A 319 -11.54 24.23 38.97
CA GLY A 319 -10.60 24.66 40.02
C GLY A 319 -9.18 24.05 40.09
N ALA A 320 -8.18 24.94 39.87
CA ALA A 320 -6.84 25.01 40.51
C ALA A 320 -5.80 23.90 40.23
N ARG A 321 -4.46 24.09 40.22
CA ARG A 321 -3.47 25.20 40.30
C ARG A 321 -2.09 24.54 40.04
N HIS A 322 -1.19 25.18 39.30
CA HIS A 322 0.24 24.79 39.20
C HIS A 322 1.10 25.61 40.20
N PRO A 323 2.19 25.03 40.75
CA PRO A 323 3.31 25.83 41.26
C PRO A 323 4.59 25.65 40.42
N LYS A 324 5.18 26.78 40.00
CA LYS A 324 6.56 26.90 39.53
C LYS A 324 7.48 27.10 40.75
N ARG A 325 8.62 26.40 40.81
CA ARG A 325 9.70 26.71 41.78
C ARG A 325 10.97 27.14 41.04
N ILE A 326 11.51 28.25 41.52
CA ILE A 326 12.58 29.09 40.98
C ILE A 326 13.97 28.56 41.40
N LEU A 327 14.95 28.74 40.50
CA LEU A 327 16.40 28.55 40.68
C LEU A 327 16.99 29.50 41.73
N GLY A 328 17.95 29.02 42.53
CA GLY A 328 18.86 29.85 43.32
C GLY A 328 20.19 29.13 43.58
N LYS A 329 21.30 29.81 43.24
CA LYS A 329 22.71 29.38 43.30
C LYS A 329 23.40 29.91 44.58
N LYS A 330 24.38 29.12 45.08
CA LYS A 330 25.56 29.47 45.93
C LYS A 330 25.25 29.92 47.37
N SER A 331 26.02 29.57 48.40
CA SER A 331 27.47 29.26 48.50
C SER A 331 27.76 27.89 49.11
#